data_AF-A0A482VVU8-F1
#
_entry.id   AF-A0A482VVU8-F1
#
_cell.length_a   1.000
_cell.length_b   1.000
_cell.length_c   1.000
_cell.angle_alpha   90.00
_cell.angle_beta   90.00
_cell.angle_gamma   90.00
#
_symmetry.space_group_name_H-M   'P 1'
#
loop_
_entity.id
_entity.type
_entity.pdbx_description
1 polymer ?
#
loop_
_entity_poly.entity_id
_entity_poly.type
_entity_poly.pdbx_seq_one_letter_code
_entity_poly.pdbx_strand_id
1 'polypeptide(L)'
;MTERGIRQVEIAEFFNTSQSVLSRTLTCLRQTGVVSKRSGDEARRVTTPMEDRFLIIQARRQPFATAHQYLQSLSNATGTRISNQIVRNRLREVGLTSYKASNRTQ
;
A
#
# COMPACT_ATOMS: atom_id res chain seq x y z
N MET A 1 -24.07 23.05 -11.55
CA MET A 1 -24.49 22.95 -12.97
C MET A 1 -25.69 22.02 -13.07
N THR A 2 -26.81 22.48 -12.54
CA THR A 2 -28.13 21.84 -12.60
C THR A 2 -29.08 22.99 -12.88
N GLU A 3 -29.50 23.15 -14.15
CA GLU A 3 -30.71 23.90 -14.57
C GLU A 3 -30.83 24.12 -16.09
N ARG A 4 -29.86 23.72 -16.93
CA ARG A 4 -30.07 23.63 -18.39
C ARG A 4 -29.52 22.31 -18.92
N GLY A 5 -30.39 21.57 -19.61
CA GLY A 5 -30.23 20.16 -19.97
C GLY A 5 -29.09 19.89 -20.95
N ILE A 6 -27.89 19.70 -20.42
CA ILE A 6 -26.81 18.99 -21.10
C ILE A 6 -26.95 17.52 -20.70
N ARG A 7 -27.07 16.62 -21.67
CA ARG A 7 -27.21 15.18 -21.40
C ARG A 7 -25.89 14.67 -20.85
N GLN A 8 -25.92 13.73 -19.90
CA GLN A 8 -24.70 13.13 -19.34
C GLN A 8 -23.78 12.54 -20.43
N VAL A 9 -24.34 12.14 -21.57
CA VAL A 9 -23.59 11.65 -22.75
C VAL A 9 -22.74 12.76 -23.37
N GLU A 10 -23.28 13.96 -23.56
CA GLU A 10 -22.55 15.10 -24.13
C GLU A 10 -21.41 15.54 -23.19
N ILE A 11 -21.65 15.47 -21.88
CA ILE A 11 -20.62 15.72 -20.88
C ILE A 11 -19.55 14.61 -20.95
N ALA A 12 -19.95 13.37 -21.20
CA ALA A 12 -19.03 12.23 -21.31
C ALA A 12 -18.12 12.36 -22.54
N GLU A 13 -18.70 12.72 -23.68
CA GLU A 13 -17.99 13.01 -24.92
C GLU A 13 -17.03 14.20 -24.75
N PHE A 14 -17.46 15.27 -24.08
CA PHE A 14 -16.62 16.42 -23.77
C PHE A 14 -15.39 16.05 -22.93
N PHE A 15 -15.57 15.18 -21.92
CA PHE A 15 -14.47 14.66 -21.09
C PHE A 15 -13.80 13.41 -21.66
N ASN A 16 -14.13 13.00 -22.89
CA ASN A 16 -13.65 11.80 -23.57
C ASN A 16 -13.65 10.55 -22.65
N THR A 17 -14.72 10.38 -21.87
CA THR A 17 -14.90 9.29 -20.90
C THR A 17 -16.23 8.60 -21.15
N SER A 18 -16.47 7.44 -20.53
CA SER A 18 -17.78 6.78 -20.64
C SER A 18 -18.84 7.47 -19.76
N GLN A 19 -20.09 7.44 -20.23
CA GLN A 19 -21.26 7.91 -19.47
C GLN A 19 -21.37 7.22 -18.10
N SER A 20 -21.00 5.94 -18.02
CA SER A 20 -21.00 5.17 -16.77
C SER A 20 -19.96 5.66 -15.77
N VAL A 21 -18.79 6.14 -16.23
CA VAL A 21 -17.81 6.80 -15.35
C VAL A 21 -18.37 8.12 -14.82
N LEU A 22 -18.96 8.97 -15.66
CA LEU A 22 -19.58 10.21 -15.20
C LEU A 22 -20.73 9.98 -14.23
N SER A 23 -21.62 9.03 -14.51
CA SER A 23 -22.75 8.71 -13.63
C SER A 23 -22.27 8.28 -12.24
N ARG A 24 -21.24 7.42 -12.18
CA ARG A 24 -20.62 6.98 -10.91
C ARG A 24 -19.93 8.13 -10.19
N THR A 25 -19.17 8.95 -10.91
CA THR A 25 -18.47 10.11 -10.37
C THR A 25 -19.44 11.14 -9.79
N LEU A 26 -20.50 11.49 -10.52
CA LEU A 26 -21.54 12.42 -10.07
C LEU A 26 -22.32 11.87 -8.88
N THR A 27 -22.60 10.56 -8.87
CA THR A 27 -23.27 9.91 -7.73
C THR A 27 -22.38 9.93 -6.50
N CYS A 28 -21.10 9.60 -6.63
CA CYS A 28 -20.12 9.71 -5.55
C CYS A 28 -20.05 11.16 -5.03
N LEU A 29 -19.90 12.14 -5.93
CA LEU A 29 -19.85 13.56 -5.56
C LEU A 29 -21.08 14.02 -4.77
N ARG A 30 -22.29 13.60 -5.18
CA ARG A 30 -23.53 13.91 -4.46
C ARG A 30 -23.60 13.26 -3.07
N GLN A 31 -23.04 12.06 -2.93
CA GLN A 31 -23.11 11.29 -1.67
C GLN A 31 -22.03 11.70 -0.67
N THR A 32 -20.80 11.98 -1.13
CA THR A 32 -19.63 12.20 -0.27
C THR A 32 -19.12 13.63 -0.29
N GLY A 33 -19.57 14.48 -1.23
CA GLY A 33 -19.06 15.84 -1.42
C GLY A 33 -17.64 15.91 -2.02
N VAL A 34 -16.96 14.78 -2.15
CA VAL A 34 -15.59 14.69 -2.67
C VAL A 34 -15.46 13.44 -3.53
N VAL A 35 -15.01 13.64 -4.77
CA VAL A 35 -14.56 12.54 -5.63
C VAL A 35 -13.05 12.46 -5.47
N SER A 36 -12.59 11.62 -4.54
CA SER A 36 -11.19 11.22 -4.45
C SER A 36 -11.04 9.77 -4.87
N LYS A 37 -9.84 9.42 -5.36
CA LYS A 37 -9.46 8.02 -5.49
C LYS A 37 -9.55 7.41 -4.09
N ARG A 38 -10.39 6.39 -3.91
CA ARG A 38 -10.35 5.58 -2.68
C ARG A 38 -8.90 5.17 -2.46
N SER A 39 -8.31 5.63 -1.36
CA SER A 39 -7.09 5.03 -0.83
C SER A 39 -7.40 3.56 -0.74
N GLY A 40 -6.72 2.73 -1.53
CA GLY A 40 -6.90 1.28 -1.40
C GLY A 40 -6.70 0.97 0.06
N ASP A 41 -7.68 0.33 0.69
CA ASP A 41 -7.55 -0.16 2.06
C ASP A 41 -6.15 -0.74 2.19
N GLU A 42 -5.34 -0.19 3.09
CA GLU A 42 -4.01 -0.72 3.33
C GLU A 42 -4.20 -2.18 3.68
N ALA A 43 -3.90 -3.06 2.70
CA ALA A 43 -4.26 -4.46 2.74
C ALA A 43 -3.93 -5.02 4.13
N ARG A 44 -4.95 -5.60 4.79
CA ARG A 44 -4.91 -6.11 6.17
C ARG A 44 -3.52 -6.66 6.48
N ARG A 45 -2.73 -5.90 7.24
CA ARG A 45 -1.32 -6.18 7.50
C ARG A 45 -1.23 -7.53 8.22
N VAL A 46 -0.61 -8.52 7.59
CA VAL A 46 -0.44 -9.88 8.15
C VAL A 46 0.51 -9.86 9.35
N THR A 47 1.48 -8.95 9.35
CA THR A 47 2.40 -8.72 10.48
C THR A 47 1.89 -7.65 11.42
N THR A 48 2.21 -7.81 12.70
CA THR A 48 1.96 -6.81 13.72
C THR A 48 3.04 -5.71 13.70
N PRO A 49 2.75 -4.51 14.23
CA PRO A 49 3.76 -3.45 14.34
C PRO A 49 5.00 -3.81 15.18
N MET A 50 4.89 -4.82 16.06
CA MET A 50 6.01 -5.34 16.85
C MET A 50 6.93 -6.22 16.00
N GLU A 51 6.34 -7.10 15.18
CA GLU A 51 7.08 -7.97 14.26
C GLU A 51 7.82 -7.14 13.20
N ASP A 52 7.15 -6.10 12.67
CA ASP A 52 7.77 -5.17 11.71
C ASP A 52 8.99 -4.47 12.34
N ARG A 53 8.88 -4.00 13.59
CA ARG A 53 10.00 -3.40 14.32
C ARG A 53 11.14 -4.39 14.53
N PHE A 54 10.83 -5.64 14.89
CA PHE A 54 11.85 -6.69 15.03
C PHE A 54 12.60 -6.90 13.71
N LEU A 55 11.89 -7.04 12.60
CA LEU A 55 12.49 -7.24 11.27
C LEU A 55 13.39 -6.07 10.88
N ILE A 56 12.98 -4.83 11.12
CA ILE A 56 13.79 -3.63 10.83
C ILE A 56 15.08 -3.62 11.66
N ILE A 57 14.99 -3.91 12.96
CA ILE A 57 16.15 -3.93 13.85
C ILE A 57 17.12 -5.03 13.44
N GLN A 58 16.63 -6.25 13.16
CA GLN A 58 17.47 -7.37 12.74
C GLN A 58 18.12 -7.10 11.38
N ALA A 59 17.38 -6.53 10.43
CA ALA A 59 17.92 -6.19 9.11
C ALA A 59 19.01 -5.12 9.18
N ARG A 60 18.90 -4.15 10.10
CA ARG A 60 19.96 -3.17 10.35
C ARG A 60 21.19 -3.77 11.03
N ARG A 61 21.00 -4.76 11.91
CA ARG A 61 22.10 -5.45 12.61
C ARG A 61 22.87 -6.40 11.70
N GLN A 62 22.19 -7.08 10.79
CA GLN A 62 22.75 -8.08 9.90
C GLN A 62 22.35 -7.77 8.44
N PRO A 63 22.94 -6.75 7.79
CA PRO A 63 22.49 -6.28 6.47
C PRO A 63 22.64 -7.30 5.33
N PHE A 64 23.49 -8.31 5.52
CA PHE A 64 23.75 -9.38 4.53
C PHE A 64 22.92 -10.65 4.78
N ALA A 65 22.10 -10.67 5.84
CA ALA A 65 21.25 -11.82 6.12
C ALA A 65 20.08 -11.91 5.13
N THR A 66 19.64 -13.14 4.87
CA THR A 66 18.55 -13.43 3.94
C THR A 66 17.19 -13.24 4.60
N ALA A 67 16.15 -13.01 3.80
CA ALA A 67 14.78 -12.94 4.29
C ALA A 67 14.36 -14.20 5.08
N HIS A 68 14.89 -15.37 4.70
CA HIS A 68 14.65 -16.63 5.41
C HIS A 68 15.28 -16.62 6.80
N GLN A 69 16.48 -16.08 6.95
CA GLN A 69 17.13 -15.96 8.26
C GLN A 69 16.31 -15.07 9.20
N TYR A 70 15.81 -13.91 8.73
CA TYR A 70 14.92 -13.06 9.54
C TYR A 70 13.60 -13.74 9.87
N LEU A 71 13.03 -14.49 8.93
CA LEU A 71 11.83 -15.28 9.13
C LEU A 71 12.03 -16.31 10.25
N GLN A 72 13.14 -17.06 10.24
CA GLN A 72 13.45 -18.05 11.26
C GLN A 72 13.66 -17.38 12.63
N SER A 73 14.40 -16.27 12.69
CA SER A 73 14.58 -15.52 13.94
C SER A 73 13.24 -15.01 14.51
N LEU A 74 12.34 -14.52 13.65
CA LEU A 74 11.02 -14.07 14.07
C LEU A 74 10.13 -15.24 14.52
N SER A 75 10.12 -16.34 13.77
CA SER A 75 9.37 -17.55 14.12
C SER A 75 9.85 -18.13 15.45
N ASN A 76 11.15 -18.12 15.73
CA ASN A 76 11.69 -18.60 17.00
C ASN A 76 11.35 -17.68 18.18
N ALA A 77 11.25 -16.36 17.94
CA ALA A 77 10.95 -15.38 18.98
C ALA A 77 9.45 -15.25 19.30
N THR A 78 8.58 -15.40 18.30
CA THR A 78 7.15 -15.06 18.41
C THR A 78 6.23 -16.24 18.06
N GLY A 79 6.74 -17.29 17.41
CA GLY A 79 5.92 -18.41 16.94
C GLY A 79 5.05 -18.08 15.72
N THR A 80 5.19 -16.89 15.14
CA THR A 80 4.36 -16.45 14.02
C THR A 80 4.81 -17.09 12.71
N ARG A 81 3.85 -17.71 12.00
CA ARG A 81 4.09 -18.27 10.66
C ARG A 81 3.81 -17.23 9.58
N ILE A 82 4.81 -16.44 9.24
CA ILE A 82 4.75 -15.53 8.07
C ILE A 82 5.53 -16.12 6.88
N SER A 83 5.24 -15.66 5.66
CA SER A 83 5.94 -16.11 4.47
C SER A 83 7.18 -15.26 4.20
N ASN A 84 8.17 -15.84 3.51
CA ASN A 84 9.35 -15.10 3.02
C ASN A 84 8.98 -13.87 2.16
N GLN A 85 7.87 -13.93 1.44
CA GLN A 85 7.38 -12.80 0.64
C GLN A 85 6.95 -11.62 1.51
N ILE A 86 6.31 -11.89 2.65
CA ILE A 86 5.88 -10.84 3.58
C ILE A 86 7.10 -10.11 4.15
N VAL A 87 8.12 -10.85 4.59
CA VAL A 87 9.39 -10.26 5.08
C VAL A 87 10.02 -9.37 4.03
N ARG A 88 10.11 -9.84 2.77
CA ARG A 88 10.66 -9.04 1.66
C ARG A 88 9.85 -7.78 1.37
N ASN A 89 8.52 -7.86 1.42
CA ASN A 89 7.65 -6.71 1.24
C ASN A 89 7.87 -5.68 2.36
N ARG A 90 7.97 -6.11 3.63
CA ARG A 90 8.23 -5.22 4.77
C ARG A 90 9.58 -4.53 4.69
N LEU A 91 10.62 -5.28 4.35
CA LEU A 91 11.95 -4.70 4.18
C LEU A 91 11.97 -3.69 3.02
N ARG A 92 11.24 -3.96 1.92
CA ARG A 92 11.08 -3.04 0.80
C ARG A 92 10.30 -1.78 1.17
N GLU A 93 9.21 -1.89 1.94
CA GLU A 93 8.43 -0.74 2.42
C GLU A 93 9.29 0.26 3.20
N VAL A 94 10.29 -0.24 3.95
CA VAL A 94 11.22 0.58 4.75
C VAL A 94 12.51 0.93 3.98
N GLY A 95 12.64 0.48 2.72
CA GLY A 95 13.81 0.74 1.88
C GLY A 95 15.07 -0.04 2.28
N LEU A 96 14.95 -1.08 3.11
CA LEU A 96 16.04 -1.96 3.51
C LEU A 96 16.12 -3.12 2.51
N THR A 97 16.82 -2.94 1.40
CA THR A 97 17.08 -4.05 0.47
C THR A 97 18.49 -4.60 0.70
N SER A 98 18.63 -5.93 0.63
CA SER A 98 19.88 -6.67 0.84
C SER A 98 21.02 -6.33 -0.14
N TYR A 99 20.79 -5.38 -1.05
CA TYR A 99 21.78 -4.92 -2.03
C TYR A 99 22.38 -3.54 -1.69
N LYS A 100 21.85 -2.83 -0.69
CA LYS A 100 22.41 -1.52 -0.32
C LYS A 100 22.88 -1.56 1.13
N ALA A 101 24.19 -1.33 1.30
CA ALA A 101 24.73 -0.94 2.59
C ALA A 101 23.86 0.19 3.14
N SER A 102 23.37 0.04 4.37
CA SER A 102 22.55 1.05 5.01
C SER A 102 23.32 2.37 5.02
N ASN A 103 22.84 3.38 4.29
CA ASN A 103 23.38 4.73 4.36
C ASN A 103 23.13 5.27 5.77
N ARG A 104 24.13 5.07 6.63
CA ARG A 104 24.23 5.62 7.97
C ARG A 104 24.60 7.09 7.81
N THR A 105 23.63 7.96 7.59
CA THR A 105 23.85 9.40 7.71
C THR A 105 24.10 9.70 9.18
N GLN A 106 25.25 10.35 9.45
CA GLN A 106 25.74 10.74 10.77
C GLN A 106 24.79 11.72 11.47
#